data_AF-A0A428ZLY6-F1
#
_entry.id   AF-A0A428ZLY6-F1
#
_cell.length_a   1.000
_cell.length_b   1.000
_cell.length_c   1.000
_cell.angle_alpha   90.00
_cell.angle_beta   90.00
_cell.angle_gamma   90.00
#
_symmetry.space_group_name_H-M   'P 1'
#
loop_
_entity.id
_entity.type
_entity.pdbx_description
1 polymer ?
#
loop_
_entity_poly.entity_id
_entity_poly.type
_entity_poly.pdbx_seq_one_letter_code
_entity_poly.pdbx_strand_id
1 'polypeptide(L)'
;LEPLLTRPVRFLPLTVDAELRPRARTALLRLRLHELYGRMAQAGPEALDVEWRCRATGRAVGPRTTVGLAASAEGSAGVCWSAEVTLRWAAFAFRRMPAGGARVWDLRLRVRFRGGAYREVTAQVRAGAELPRRCAVVGARHSVVLMEPYSTHSGALALRVAPASRGVMSVVRDGLRRLLHCHSRPQAH
;
A
#
# COMPACT_ATOMS: atom_id res chain seq x y z
N LEU A 1 -25.09 -3.42 -18.81
CA LEU A 1 -23.64 -3.29 -19.08
C LEU A 1 -23.31 -2.05 -19.91
N GLU A 2 -24.21 -1.60 -20.80
CA GLU A 2 -24.08 -0.38 -21.62
C GLU A 2 -23.74 0.93 -20.87
N PRO A 3 -24.18 1.18 -19.60
CA PRO A 3 -23.86 2.45 -18.91
C PRO A 3 -22.38 2.64 -18.55
N LEU A 4 -21.56 1.58 -18.62
CA LEU A 4 -20.13 1.63 -18.29
C LEU A 4 -19.27 2.06 -19.48
N LEU A 5 -19.74 1.80 -20.70
CA LEU A 5 -18.99 2.04 -21.93
C LEU A 5 -19.02 3.51 -22.38
N THR A 6 -20.01 4.29 -21.94
CA THR A 6 -20.12 5.73 -22.23
C THR A 6 -19.79 6.61 -21.03
N ARG A 7 -19.51 6.01 -19.87
CA ARG A 7 -19.34 6.76 -18.62
C ARG A 7 -18.07 7.62 -18.62
N PRO A 8 -18.15 8.90 -18.20
CA PRO A 8 -16.95 9.73 -18.04
C PRO A 8 -15.91 9.08 -17.12
N VAL A 9 -14.62 9.28 -17.40
CA VAL A 9 -13.49 8.68 -16.67
C VAL A 9 -13.58 8.88 -15.16
N ARG A 10 -14.06 10.06 -14.73
CA ARG A 10 -14.26 10.40 -13.31
C ARG A 10 -15.28 9.52 -12.57
N PHE A 11 -16.03 8.67 -13.27
CA PHE A 11 -17.01 7.75 -12.69
C PHE A 11 -16.77 6.28 -13.09
N LEU A 12 -15.66 5.98 -13.75
CA LEU A 12 -15.34 4.60 -14.09
C LEU A 12 -15.07 3.80 -12.80
N PRO A 13 -15.60 2.58 -12.68
CA PRO A 13 -15.22 1.69 -11.61
C PRO A 13 -13.76 1.27 -11.83
N LEU A 14 -12.91 1.53 -10.84
CA LEU A 14 -11.49 1.23 -10.90
C LEU A 14 -11.15 0.19 -9.85
N THR A 15 -10.41 -0.83 -10.25
CA THR A 15 -9.87 -1.84 -9.34
C THR A 15 -8.36 -1.68 -9.29
N VAL A 16 -7.84 -1.38 -8.11
CA VAL A 16 -6.40 -1.33 -7.85
C VAL A 16 -6.08 -2.36 -6.78
N ASP A 17 -5.18 -3.29 -7.09
CA ASP A 17 -4.61 -4.18 -6.08
C ASP A 17 -3.37 -3.55 -5.46
N ALA A 18 -3.15 -3.82 -4.19
CA ALA A 18 -1.99 -3.47 -3.43
C ALA A 18 -1.38 -4.70 -2.78
N GLU A 19 -0.07 -4.82 -2.93
CA GLU A 19 0.75 -5.81 -2.25
C GLU A 19 1.84 -5.05 -1.47
N LEU A 20 1.89 -5.28 -0.16
CA LEU A 20 2.89 -4.66 0.70
C LEU A 20 3.92 -5.70 1.11
N ARG A 21 5.20 -5.42 0.82
CA ARG A 21 6.34 -6.26 1.20
C ARG A 21 7.21 -5.51 2.21
N PRO A 22 7.03 -5.79 3.52
CA PRO A 22 7.83 -5.15 4.56
C PRO A 22 9.29 -5.58 4.52
N ARG A 23 10.16 -4.63 4.85
CA ARG A 23 11.59 -4.82 5.16
C ARG A 23 11.90 -4.12 6.48
N ALA A 24 13.11 -4.30 7.00
CA ALA A 24 13.52 -3.75 8.31
C ALA A 24 13.27 -2.23 8.46
N ARG A 25 13.62 -1.43 7.45
CA ARG A 25 13.54 0.06 7.48
C ARG A 25 12.57 0.65 6.45
N THR A 26 12.15 -0.16 5.50
CA THR A 26 11.31 0.25 4.37
C THR A 26 10.24 -0.79 4.06
N ALA A 27 9.29 -0.46 3.20
CA ALA A 27 8.48 -1.45 2.49
C ALA A 27 8.49 -1.15 0.99
N LEU A 28 8.30 -2.20 0.20
CA LEU A 28 7.90 -2.06 -1.18
C LEU A 28 6.38 -2.21 -1.26
N LEU A 29 5.70 -1.17 -1.71
CA LEU A 29 4.27 -1.20 -2.06
C LEU A 29 4.16 -1.37 -3.57
N ARG A 30 3.65 -2.52 -4.01
CA ARG A 30 3.33 -2.78 -5.42
C ARG A 30 1.86 -2.50 -5.64
N LEU A 31 1.56 -1.71 -6.65
CA LEU A 31 0.22 -1.30 -7.03
C LEU A 31 -0.07 -1.82 -8.43
N ARG A 32 -1.28 -2.33 -8.64
CA ARG A 32 -1.72 -2.83 -9.93
C ARG A 32 -3.11 -2.31 -10.26
N LEU A 33 -3.21 -1.48 -11.29
CA LEU A 33 -4.48 -1.04 -11.85
C LEU A 33 -4.91 -2.02 -12.94
N HIS A 34 -6.12 -2.54 -12.81
CA HIS A 34 -6.71 -3.47 -13.76
C HIS A 34 -7.42 -2.74 -14.90
N GLU A 35 -7.38 -3.34 -16.09
CA GLU A 35 -8.19 -2.89 -17.21
C GLU A 35 -9.68 -3.17 -16.94
N LEU A 36 -10.52 -2.26 -17.41
CA LEU A 36 -11.97 -2.35 -17.43
C LEU A 36 -12.46 -2.33 -18.89
N TYR A 37 -12.39 -3.48 -19.56
CA TYR A 37 -12.92 -3.68 -20.92
C TYR A 37 -12.40 -2.66 -21.97
N GLY A 38 -11.13 -2.27 -21.88
CA GLY A 38 -10.47 -1.31 -22.77
C GLY A 38 -10.68 0.16 -22.39
N ARG A 39 -11.51 0.46 -21.38
CA ARG A 39 -11.78 1.82 -20.93
C ARG A 39 -10.57 2.46 -20.25
N MET A 40 -9.73 1.67 -19.59
CA MET A 40 -8.50 2.21 -18.98
C MET A 40 -7.49 2.57 -20.05
N ALA A 41 -7.27 1.70 -21.04
CA ALA A 41 -6.40 2.03 -22.17
C ALA A 41 -6.87 3.31 -22.90
N GLN A 42 -8.19 3.46 -23.13
CA GLN A 42 -8.76 4.68 -23.71
C GLN A 42 -8.58 5.92 -22.84
N ALA A 43 -8.76 5.78 -21.53
CA ALA A 43 -8.61 6.89 -20.58
C ALA A 43 -7.14 7.31 -20.38
N GLY A 44 -6.19 6.41 -20.67
CA GLY A 44 -4.76 6.67 -20.58
C GLY A 44 -4.31 7.01 -19.16
N PRO A 45 -4.28 6.06 -18.21
CA PRO A 45 -3.76 6.31 -16.88
C PRO A 45 -2.25 6.56 -16.93
N GLU A 46 -1.80 7.63 -16.29
CA GLU A 46 -0.40 8.12 -16.36
C GLU A 46 0.35 7.92 -15.06
N ALA A 47 -0.32 8.14 -13.92
CA ALA A 47 0.33 8.11 -12.62
C ALA A 47 -0.63 7.75 -11.48
N LEU A 48 -0.05 7.26 -10.38
CA LEU A 48 -0.71 7.10 -9.10
C LEU A 48 -0.13 8.09 -8.09
N ASP A 49 -1.04 8.80 -7.45
CA ASP A 49 -0.82 9.61 -6.27
C ASP A 49 -1.08 8.74 -5.04
N VAL A 50 -0.05 8.47 -4.24
CA VAL A 50 -0.09 7.55 -3.11
C VAL A 50 -0.02 8.33 -1.80
N GLU A 51 -0.98 8.08 -0.90
CA GLU A 51 -1.07 8.74 0.39
C GLU A 51 -1.49 7.76 1.50
N TRP A 52 -0.82 7.85 2.65
CA TRP A 52 -1.20 7.13 3.86
C TRP A 52 -1.83 8.11 4.84
N ARG A 53 -3.08 7.86 5.24
CA ARG A 53 -3.82 8.76 6.16
C ARG A 53 -4.14 8.08 7.46
N CYS A 54 -3.89 8.77 8.58
CA CYS A 54 -4.22 8.27 9.90
C CYS A 54 -5.74 8.25 10.05
N ARG A 55 -6.31 7.07 10.31
CA ARG A 55 -7.76 6.89 10.42
C ARG A 55 -8.39 7.78 11.50
N ALA A 56 -7.71 7.93 12.64
CA ALA A 56 -8.23 8.69 13.78
C ALA A 56 -8.15 10.22 13.61
N THR A 57 -7.20 10.72 12.82
CA THR A 57 -6.93 12.18 12.74
C THR A 57 -7.05 12.76 11.34
N GLY A 58 -7.23 11.93 10.31
CA GLY A 58 -7.23 12.32 8.91
C GLY A 58 -5.87 12.81 8.37
N ARG A 59 -4.84 12.93 9.22
CA ARG A 59 -3.52 13.47 8.85
C ARG A 59 -2.74 12.48 7.99
N ALA A 60 -2.07 12.99 6.96
CA ALA A 60 -1.18 12.19 6.13
C ALA A 60 0.16 11.91 6.83
N VAL A 61 0.81 10.79 6.47
CA VAL A 61 2.18 10.42 6.90
C VAL A 61 3.23 11.43 6.40
N GLY A 62 2.93 12.14 5.31
CA GLY A 62 3.82 13.09 4.66
C GLY A 62 3.18 13.62 3.37
N PRO A 63 3.97 14.22 2.46
CA PRO A 63 3.48 14.58 1.15
C PRO A 63 3.05 13.32 0.40
N ARG A 64 2.10 13.52 -0.51
CA ARG A 64 1.68 12.50 -1.46
C ARG A 64 2.82 12.15 -2.41
N THR A 65 3.02 10.86 -2.64
CA THR A 65 4.03 10.36 -3.57
C THR A 65 3.39 10.08 -4.92
N THR A 66 3.80 10.79 -5.96
CA THR A 66 3.38 10.51 -7.33
C THR A 66 4.35 9.51 -7.97
N VAL A 67 3.80 8.43 -8.55
CA VAL A 67 4.57 7.39 -9.26
C VAL A 67 3.95 7.15 -10.63
N GLY A 68 4.79 7.04 -11.66
CA GLY A 68 4.34 6.74 -13.02
C GLY A 68 3.77 5.33 -13.13
N LEU A 69 2.73 5.16 -13.95
CA LEU A 69 2.16 3.86 -14.25
C LEU A 69 2.82 3.27 -15.49
N ALA A 70 3.38 2.07 -15.35
CA ALA A 70 3.91 1.30 -16.46
C ALA A 70 2.86 0.30 -16.94
N ALA A 71 2.49 0.37 -18.22
CA ALA A 71 1.65 -0.63 -18.85
C ALA A 71 2.42 -1.96 -19.00
N SER A 72 1.76 -3.06 -18.69
CA SER A 72 2.26 -4.42 -18.89
C SER A 72 1.17 -5.25 -19.54
N ALA A 73 1.53 -6.01 -20.57
CA ALA A 73 0.65 -7.05 -21.08
C ALA A 73 0.61 -8.20 -20.05
N GLU A 74 -0.58 -8.65 -19.66
CA GLU A 74 -0.77 -9.83 -18.81
C GLU A 74 -1.41 -10.93 -19.63
N GLY A 75 -0.60 -11.66 -20.40
CA GLY A 75 -1.04 -12.85 -21.16
C GLY A 75 -2.36 -12.64 -21.90
N SER A 76 -3.31 -13.56 -21.72
CA SER A 76 -4.67 -13.50 -22.28
C SER A 76 -5.65 -12.62 -21.48
N ALA A 77 -5.26 -12.11 -20.30
CA ALA A 77 -6.12 -11.34 -19.40
C ALA A 77 -6.21 -9.85 -19.76
N GLY A 78 -5.41 -9.38 -20.72
CA GLY A 78 -5.40 -8.00 -21.21
C GLY A 78 -4.24 -7.17 -20.68
N VAL A 79 -4.37 -5.84 -20.79
CA VAL A 79 -3.35 -4.88 -20.31
C VAL A 79 -3.60 -4.59 -18.83
N CYS A 80 -2.54 -4.48 -18.04
CA CYS A 80 -2.60 -3.91 -16.70
C CYS A 80 -1.60 -2.78 -16.58
N TRP A 81 -1.77 -1.93 -15.56
CA TRP A 81 -0.75 -0.94 -15.22
C TRP A 81 -0.20 -1.23 -13.83
N SER A 82 1.08 -1.04 -13.65
CA SER A 82 1.75 -1.27 -12.39
C SER A 82 2.61 -0.09 -11.96
N ALA A 83 2.76 0.06 -10.65
CA ALA A 83 3.66 1.02 -10.05
C ALA A 83 4.24 0.45 -8.76
N GLU A 84 5.45 0.87 -8.42
CA GLU A 84 6.11 0.48 -7.17
C GLU A 84 6.51 1.72 -6.37
N VAL A 85 6.21 1.71 -5.06
CA VAL A 85 6.52 2.80 -4.15
C VAL A 85 7.32 2.26 -2.96
N THR A 86 8.48 2.87 -2.71
CA THR A 86 9.24 2.58 -1.49
C THR A 86 8.75 3.45 -0.34
N LEU A 87 8.23 2.81 0.70
CA LEU A 87 7.81 3.46 1.94
C LEU A 87 8.98 3.44 2.94
N ARG A 88 9.21 4.55 3.64
CA ARG A 88 10.16 4.60 4.76
C ARG A 88 9.38 4.58 6.06
N TRP A 89 9.65 3.60 6.93
CA TRP A 89 8.91 3.48 8.20
C TRP A 89 9.07 4.71 9.08
N ALA A 90 10.24 5.34 9.07
CA ALA A 90 10.50 6.58 9.80
C ALA A 90 9.50 7.72 9.51
N ALA A 91 8.82 7.72 8.35
CA ALA A 91 7.82 8.72 8.01
C ALA A 91 6.52 8.58 8.84
N PHE A 92 6.15 7.35 9.23
CA PHE A 92 4.97 7.10 10.03
C PHE A 92 5.28 7.54 11.46
N ALA A 93 5.00 8.80 11.82
CA ALA A 93 5.45 9.44 13.05
C ALA A 93 5.10 8.69 14.35
N PHE A 94 5.95 7.75 14.77
CA PHE A 94 5.73 6.84 15.89
C PHE A 94 5.91 7.47 17.28
N ARG A 95 6.43 8.70 17.36
CA ARG A 95 6.71 9.38 18.66
C ARG A 95 5.50 10.00 19.34
N ARG A 96 4.49 10.44 18.58
CA ARG A 96 3.25 11.03 19.12
C ARG A 96 2.15 9.97 19.28
N MET A 97 2.52 8.73 19.61
CA MET A 97 1.52 7.69 19.87
C MET A 97 0.89 7.97 21.24
N PRO A 98 -0.45 7.90 21.37
CA PRO A 98 -1.06 7.91 22.69
C PRO A 98 -0.45 6.79 23.53
N ALA A 99 -0.24 7.04 24.83
CA ALA A 99 0.27 6.02 25.73
C ALA A 99 -0.63 4.77 25.65
N GLY A 100 -0.04 3.62 25.29
CA GLY A 100 -0.76 2.36 25.09
C GLY A 100 -1.56 2.22 23.79
N GLY A 101 -1.61 3.24 22.93
CA GLY A 101 -2.43 3.24 21.72
C GLY A 101 -1.71 2.70 20.48
N ALA A 102 -2.43 1.97 19.63
CA ALA A 102 -2.06 1.71 18.24
C ALA A 102 -2.65 2.80 17.32
N ARG A 103 -2.01 3.08 16.18
CA ARG A 103 -2.53 3.96 15.13
C ARG A 103 -2.75 3.17 13.86
N VAL A 104 -3.90 3.41 13.24
CA VAL A 104 -4.27 2.83 11.96
C VAL A 104 -4.04 3.86 10.86
N TRP A 105 -3.47 3.41 9.75
CA TRP A 105 -3.21 4.18 8.55
C TRP A 105 -3.89 3.50 7.36
N ASP A 106 -4.73 4.25 6.67
CA ASP A 106 -5.44 3.79 5.48
C ASP A 106 -4.67 4.22 4.22
N LEU A 107 -4.55 3.31 3.25
CA LEU A 107 -3.99 3.61 1.94
C LEU A 107 -5.04 4.31 1.07
N ARG A 108 -4.71 5.51 0.58
CA ARG A 108 -5.52 6.29 -0.36
C ARG A 108 -4.72 6.48 -1.64
N LEU A 109 -5.39 6.24 -2.76
CA LEU A 109 -4.80 6.40 -4.07
C LEU A 109 -5.61 7.40 -4.88
N ARG A 110 -4.92 8.13 -5.76
CA ARG A 110 -5.54 8.90 -6.82
C ARG A 110 -4.91 8.49 -8.15
N VAL A 111 -5.72 7.96 -9.05
CA VAL A 111 -5.32 7.65 -10.43
C VAL A 111 -5.42 8.94 -11.24
N ARG A 112 -4.33 9.29 -11.92
CA ARG A 112 -4.25 10.43 -12.84
C ARG A 112 -4.33 9.91 -14.26
N PHE A 113 -5.17 10.54 -15.06
CA PHE A 113 -5.38 10.21 -16.46
C PHE A 113 -4.87 11.32 -17.35
N ARG A 114 -4.62 10.98 -18.61
CA ARG A 114 -4.34 11.94 -19.67
C ARG A 114 -5.42 13.01 -19.72
N GLY A 115 -5.01 14.26 -19.91
CA GLY A 115 -5.93 15.41 -19.90
C GLY A 115 -6.31 15.89 -18.50
N GLY A 116 -5.62 15.43 -17.45
CA GLY A 116 -5.71 16.00 -16.10
C GLY A 116 -6.88 15.50 -15.26
N ALA A 117 -7.74 14.64 -15.81
CA ALA A 117 -8.77 13.97 -15.03
C ALA A 117 -8.14 13.06 -13.96
N TYR A 118 -8.83 12.92 -12.82
CA TYR A 118 -8.39 12.02 -11.77
C TYR A 118 -9.54 11.26 -11.13
N ARG A 119 -9.22 10.15 -10.46
CA ARG A 119 -10.15 9.39 -9.66
C ARG A 119 -9.51 8.94 -8.36
N GLU A 120 -10.20 9.17 -7.25
CA GLU A 120 -9.79 8.64 -5.95
C GLU A 120 -10.30 7.21 -5.78
N VAL A 121 -9.41 6.33 -5.32
CA VAL A 121 -9.67 4.90 -5.16
C VAL A 121 -8.97 4.37 -3.91
N THR A 122 -9.47 3.25 -3.41
CA THR A 122 -8.82 2.46 -2.36
C THR A 122 -8.24 1.21 -2.97
N ALA A 123 -7.00 0.89 -2.60
CA ALA A 123 -6.35 -0.31 -3.10
C ALA A 123 -6.81 -1.54 -2.30
N GLN A 124 -7.21 -2.59 -3.00
CA GLN A 124 -7.59 -3.88 -2.42
C GLN A 124 -6.34 -4.68 -2.13
N VAL A 125 -6.33 -5.46 -1.06
CA VAL A 125 -5.24 -6.41 -0.84
C VAL A 125 -5.24 -7.42 -1.97
N ARG A 126 -4.11 -7.55 -2.68
CA ARG A 126 -4.00 -8.44 -3.83
C ARG A 126 -4.36 -9.87 -3.45
N ALA A 127 -5.24 -10.51 -4.23
CA ALA A 127 -5.58 -11.92 -4.04
C ALA A 127 -4.31 -12.80 -4.16
N GLY A 128 -4.10 -13.68 -3.18
CA GLY A 128 -2.91 -14.54 -3.11
C GLY A 128 -1.64 -13.87 -2.57
N ALA A 129 -1.66 -12.57 -2.28
CA ALA A 129 -0.59 -11.94 -1.50
C ALA A 129 -0.80 -12.25 -0.02
N GLU A 130 0.04 -13.13 0.55
CA GLU A 130 0.05 -13.36 1.98
C GLU A 130 0.51 -12.07 2.70
N LEU A 131 -0.42 -11.43 3.40
CA LEU A 131 -0.07 -10.32 4.28
C LEU A 131 0.70 -10.89 5.47
N PRO A 132 1.90 -10.35 5.78
CA PRO A 132 2.62 -10.81 6.95
C PRO A 132 1.81 -10.44 8.19
N ARG A 133 1.63 -11.40 9.12
CA ARG A 133 0.77 -11.19 10.30
C ARG A 133 1.22 -10.01 11.16
N ARG A 134 2.52 -9.93 11.51
CA ARG A 134 3.12 -8.81 12.25
C ARG A 134 4.61 -8.72 11.96
N CYS A 135 5.11 -7.50 11.75
CA CYS A 135 6.52 -7.21 11.46
C CYS A 135 7.09 -6.23 12.48
N ALA A 136 8.25 -6.54 13.06
CA ALA A 136 9.04 -5.57 13.80
C ALA A 136 9.86 -4.74 12.81
N VAL A 137 9.66 -3.42 12.83
CA VAL A 137 10.33 -2.49 11.90
C VAL A 137 11.05 -1.40 12.65
N VAL A 138 12.10 -0.88 12.03
CA VAL A 138 12.92 0.21 12.55
C VAL A 138 12.37 1.53 12.04
N GLY A 139 11.81 2.30 12.97
CA GLY A 139 11.29 3.63 12.75
C GLY A 139 12.33 4.74 12.88
N ALA A 140 11.87 5.97 13.12
CA ALA A 140 12.74 7.12 13.30
C ALA A 140 13.61 6.99 14.57
N ARG A 141 14.85 7.51 14.53
CA ARG A 141 15.81 7.45 15.65
C ARG A 141 16.03 6.02 16.20
N HIS A 142 16.01 5.01 15.33
CA HIS A 142 16.23 3.60 15.67
C HIS A 142 15.21 2.98 16.65
N SER A 143 14.03 3.57 16.82
CA SER A 143 12.96 2.95 17.61
C SER A 143 12.40 1.70 16.90
N VAL A 144 12.21 0.62 17.63
CA VAL A 144 11.50 -0.56 17.11
C VAL A 144 9.99 -0.38 17.33
N VAL A 145 9.21 -0.63 16.28
CA VAL A 145 7.75 -0.60 16.31
C VAL A 145 7.17 -1.85 15.68
N LEU A 146 5.97 -2.23 16.10
CA LEU A 146 5.23 -3.33 15.50
C LEU A 146 4.31 -2.77 14.43
N MET A 147 4.39 -3.35 13.23
CA MET A 147 3.56 -3.02 12.09
C MET A 147 2.80 -4.28 11.65
N GLU A 148 1.49 -4.14 11.47
CA GLU A 148 0.57 -5.18 11.06
C GLU A 148 -0.21 -4.68 9.83
N PRO A 149 0.13 -5.14 8.62
CA PRO A 149 -0.68 -4.89 7.45
C PRO A 149 -1.91 -5.79 7.49
N TYR A 150 -3.07 -5.22 7.18
CA TYR A 150 -4.31 -5.98 7.19
C TYR A 150 -5.28 -5.49 6.12
N SER A 151 -6.20 -6.39 5.77
CA SER A 151 -7.34 -6.05 4.93
C SER A 151 -8.47 -5.50 5.80
N THR A 152 -9.00 -4.34 5.44
CA THR A 152 -10.24 -3.84 6.04
C THR A 152 -11.43 -4.71 5.63
N HIS A 153 -12.58 -4.53 6.28
CA HIS A 153 -13.81 -5.26 5.91
C HIS A 153 -14.17 -5.12 4.43
N SER A 154 -13.84 -3.98 3.81
CA SER A 154 -14.11 -3.74 2.39
C SER A 154 -13.03 -4.26 1.44
N GLY A 155 -12.03 -5.01 1.95
CA GLY A 155 -10.91 -5.51 1.15
C GLY A 155 -9.72 -4.54 1.03
N ALA A 156 -9.86 -3.29 1.49
CA ALA A 156 -8.83 -2.27 1.29
C ALA A 156 -7.64 -2.45 2.23
N LEU A 157 -6.42 -2.19 1.74
CA LEU A 157 -5.19 -2.30 2.52
C LEU A 157 -5.08 -1.19 3.57
N ALA A 158 -4.82 -1.58 4.81
CA ALA A 158 -4.52 -0.68 5.93
C ALA A 158 -3.31 -1.19 6.74
N LEU A 159 -2.71 -0.28 7.51
CA LEU A 159 -1.60 -0.57 8.41
C LEU A 159 -1.95 -0.22 9.84
N ARG A 160 -1.82 -1.18 10.75
CA ARG A 160 -1.84 -0.94 12.19
C ARG A 160 -0.41 -0.85 12.68
N VAL A 161 -0.10 0.22 13.40
CA VAL A 161 1.22 0.44 14.00
C VAL A 161 1.08 0.62 15.51
N ALA A 162 1.89 -0.09 16.28
CA ALA A 162 1.94 0.01 17.73
C ALA A 162 3.40 0.17 18.22
N PRO A 163 3.64 0.83 19.37
CA PRO A 163 4.96 0.80 19.99
C PRO A 163 5.32 -0.64 20.37
N ALA A 164 6.59 -1.03 20.17
CA ALA A 164 7.08 -2.26 20.78
C ALA A 164 7.14 -2.05 22.30
N SER A 165 6.55 -2.95 23.09
CA SER A 165 6.63 -2.88 24.54
C SER A 165 8.09 -3.01 25.00
N ARG A 166 8.51 -2.17 25.95
CA ARG A 166 9.92 -2.07 26.42
C ARG A 166 10.51 -3.40 26.93
N GLY A 167 9.67 -4.34 27.37
CA GLY A 167 10.10 -5.66 27.89
C GLY A 167 10.61 -6.65 26.82
N VAL A 168 10.50 -6.33 25.53
CA VAL A 168 10.92 -7.21 24.43
C VAL A 168 12.22 -6.71 23.76
N MET A 169 12.80 -5.59 24.21
CA MET A 169 14.03 -5.02 23.64
C MET A 169 15.28 -5.90 23.83
N SER A 170 15.39 -6.68 24.92
CA SER A 170 16.55 -7.56 25.15
C SER A 170 16.52 -8.81 24.27
N VAL A 171 15.34 -9.39 24.04
CA VAL A 171 15.15 -10.58 23.19
C VAL A 171 15.18 -10.24 21.69
N VAL A 172 14.96 -8.97 21.34
CA VAL A 172 14.88 -8.49 19.95
C VAL A 172 16.24 -8.30 19.30
N ARG A 173 17.38 -8.24 20.00
CA ARG A 173 18.68 -8.13 19.33
C ARG A 173 19.11 -9.45 18.67
N ASP A 174 18.89 -10.57 19.35
CA ASP A 174 19.22 -11.91 18.84
C ASP A 174 18.06 -12.52 18.02
N GLY A 175 16.81 -12.19 18.35
CA GLY A 175 15.62 -12.54 17.56
C GLY A 175 15.40 -11.68 16.31
N LEU A 176 16.12 -10.55 16.17
CA LEU A 176 15.97 -9.63 15.03
C LEU A 176 16.18 -10.35 13.70
N ARG A 177 17.10 -11.31 13.63
CA ARG A 177 17.35 -12.05 12.39
C ARG A 177 16.11 -12.86 11.97
N ARG A 178 15.44 -13.57 12.88
CA ARG A 178 14.29 -14.44 12.54
C ARG A 178 13.01 -13.67 12.24
N LEU A 179 12.77 -12.52 12.87
CA LEU A 179 11.59 -11.69 12.59
C LEU A 179 11.78 -10.73 11.40
N LEU A 180 13.03 -10.43 11.03
CA LEU A 180 13.36 -9.77 9.76
C LEU A 180 13.32 -10.74 8.57
N HIS A 181 13.16 -12.05 8.78
CA HIS A 181 12.81 -13.01 7.73
C HIS A 181 11.32 -12.92 7.39
N CYS A 182 10.89 -11.76 6.90
CA CYS A 182 9.75 -11.73 5.98
C CYS A 182 10.24 -12.36 4.67
N HIS A 183 10.23 -13.70 4.63
CA HIS A 183 10.67 -14.46 3.47
C HIS A 183 9.74 -14.13 2.30
N SER A 184 10.26 -13.38 1.34
CA SER A 184 9.86 -13.50 -0.06
C SER A 184 10.14 -14.95 -0.49
N ARG A 185 9.09 -15.73 -0.75
CA ARG A 185 9.28 -16.95 -1.56
C ARG A 185 9.60 -16.54 -3.00
N PRO A 186 10.53 -17.23 -3.68
CA PRO A 186 10.84 -16.98 -5.09
C PRO A 186 9.65 -17.41 -5.94
N GLN A 187 9.44 -16.68 -7.05
CA GLN A 187 8.58 -17.15 -8.14
C GLN A 187 9.07 -18.54 -8.58
N ALA A 188 8.22 -19.54 -8.45
CA ALA A 188 8.37 -20.77 -9.23
C ALA A 188 7.70 -20.52 -10.59
N HIS A 189 8.44 -20.88 -11.63
CA HIS A 189 8.10 -20.81 -13.05
C HIS A 189 6.78 -21.49 -13.41
#